data_AF-A0A3L8P9Q4-F1
#
_entry.id   AF-A0A3L8P9Q4-F1
#
_cell.length_a   1.000
_cell.length_b   1.000
_cell.length_c   1.000
_cell.angle_alpha   90.00
_cell.angle_beta   90.00
_cell.angle_gamma   90.00
#
_symmetry.space_group_name_H-M   'P 1'
#
loop_
_entity.id
_entity.type
_entity.pdbx_description
1 polymer ?
#
loop_
_entity_poly.entity_id
_entity_poly.type
_entity_poly.pdbx_seq_one_letter_code
_entity_poly.pdbx_strand_id
1 'polypeptide(L)'
;PLQATLLDLWLGGRDDLCVVGDPRQTIYSFAGASPRILAGFGRKFPDAERHELVRNYRSTPQIVAAANAVFGPRGGDGVQLRSQQEPGNPVSYQGYPDETAEANAVANEIALLHRRGTPYKQIA
;
A
#
# COMPACT_ATOMS: atom_id res chain seq x y z
N PRO A 1 -18.37 7.43 -3.41
CA PRO A 1 -18.96 8.21 -4.54
C PRO A 1 -19.26 9.66 -4.17
N LEU A 2 -19.86 9.94 -3.00
CA LEU A 2 -20.23 11.31 -2.59
C LEU A 2 -19.06 12.29 -2.58
N GLN A 3 -17.89 11.87 -2.09
CA GLN A 3 -16.67 12.69 -2.09
C GLN A 3 -16.24 13.09 -3.51
N ALA A 4 -16.36 12.18 -4.49
CA ALA A 4 -16.04 12.50 -5.89
C ALA A 4 -17.06 13.48 -6.48
N THR A 5 -18.36 13.31 -6.18
CA THR A 5 -19.38 14.28 -6.61
C THR A 5 -19.17 15.65 -6.00
N LEU A 6 -18.81 15.73 -4.71
CA LEU A 6 -18.47 16.99 -4.06
C LEU A 6 -17.28 17.67 -4.75
N LEU A 7 -16.23 16.90 -5.06
CA LEU A 7 -15.07 17.40 -5.78
C LEU A 7 -15.44 17.95 -7.16
N ASP A 8 -16.31 17.27 -7.89
CA ASP A 8 -16.77 17.69 -9.22
C ASP A 8 -17.53 19.02 -9.17
N LEU A 9 -18.42 19.18 -8.20
CA LEU A 9 -19.14 20.43 -7.99
C LEU A 9 -18.21 21.57 -7.56
N TRP A 10 -17.21 21.27 -6.73
CA TRP A 10 -16.24 22.26 -6.26
C TRP A 10 -15.30 22.73 -7.38
N LEU A 11 -14.88 21.82 -8.26
CA LEU A 11 -14.10 22.18 -9.44
C LEU A 11 -14.86 23.13 -10.36
N GLY A 12 -16.18 22.96 -10.50
CA GLY A 12 -17.03 23.90 -11.23
C GLY A 12 -16.66 24.02 -12.72
N GLY A 13 -16.23 22.92 -13.32
CA GLY A 13 -15.79 22.86 -14.72
C GLY A 13 -14.29 23.11 -14.95
N ARG A 14 -13.54 23.45 -13.90
CA ARG A 14 -12.06 23.49 -13.95
C ARG A 14 -11.46 22.10 -13.92
N ASP A 15 -10.23 22.01 -14.38
CA ASP A 15 -9.37 20.84 -14.42
C ASP A 15 -8.08 20.99 -13.59
N ASP A 16 -8.00 22.05 -12.78
CA ASP A 16 -6.92 22.30 -11.80
C ASP A 16 -6.96 21.30 -10.63
N LEU A 17 -6.62 20.04 -10.88
CA LEU A 17 -6.69 18.96 -9.91
C LEU A 17 -5.48 18.03 -10.00
N CYS A 18 -4.84 17.79 -8.86
CA CYS A 18 -3.89 16.70 -8.69
C CYS A 18 -4.49 15.63 -7.76
N VAL A 19 -4.53 14.38 -8.23
CA VAL A 19 -4.93 13.23 -7.41
C VAL A 19 -3.76 12.27 -7.22
N VAL A 20 -3.64 11.70 -6.04
CA VAL A 20 -2.61 10.72 -5.70
C VAL A 20 -3.29 9.52 -5.06
N GLY A 21 -2.90 8.31 -5.49
CA GLY A 21 -3.36 7.08 -4.87
C GLY A 21 -2.86 5.84 -5.60
N ASP A 22 -3.20 4.68 -5.03
CA ASP A 22 -2.93 3.37 -5.60
C ASP A 22 -4.26 2.59 -5.66
N PRO A 23 -4.78 2.26 -6.85
CA PRO A 23 -6.00 1.47 -6.97
C PRO A 23 -5.95 0.13 -6.20
N ARG A 24 -4.75 -0.48 -6.09
CA ARG A 24 -4.55 -1.75 -5.37
C ARG A 24 -4.69 -1.61 -3.85
N GLN A 25 -4.62 -0.39 -3.31
CA GLN A 25 -4.76 -0.09 -1.88
C GLN A 25 -6.20 0.36 -1.52
N THR A 26 -7.18 0.09 -2.39
CA THR A 26 -8.58 0.42 -2.09
C THR A 26 -9.20 -0.61 -1.15
N ILE A 27 -9.04 -0.41 0.17
CA ILE A 27 -9.53 -1.32 1.22
C ILE A 27 -10.87 -0.89 1.85
N TYR A 28 -11.37 0.32 1.56
CA TYR A 28 -12.61 0.86 2.12
C TYR A 28 -13.85 0.65 1.24
N SER A 29 -13.86 -0.40 0.40
CA SER A 29 -14.98 -0.67 -0.52
C SER A 29 -16.30 -0.92 0.21
N PHE A 30 -16.26 -1.47 1.44
CA PHE A 30 -17.43 -1.65 2.29
C PHE A 30 -18.08 -0.31 2.72
N ALA A 31 -17.29 0.77 2.77
CA ALA A 31 -17.75 2.12 3.05
C ALA A 31 -18.00 2.93 1.76
N GLY A 32 -18.04 2.26 0.60
CA GLY A 32 -18.32 2.88 -0.69
C GLY A 32 -17.11 3.50 -1.41
N ALA A 33 -15.87 3.23 -0.97
CA ALA A 33 -14.70 3.57 -1.77
C ALA A 33 -14.70 2.77 -3.09
N SER A 34 -14.19 3.35 -4.17
CA SER A 34 -14.16 2.69 -5.48
C SER A 34 -12.83 2.97 -6.20
N PRO A 35 -12.06 1.93 -6.58
CA PRO A 35 -10.81 2.11 -7.32
C PRO A 35 -11.05 2.69 -8.72
N ARG A 36 -12.29 2.57 -9.24
CA ARG A 36 -12.67 3.05 -10.57
C ARG A 36 -12.55 4.56 -10.72
N ILE A 37 -12.68 5.32 -9.62
CA ILE A 37 -12.54 6.78 -9.65
C ILE A 37 -11.13 7.17 -10.06
N LEU A 38 -10.13 6.54 -9.44
CA LEU A 38 -8.72 6.79 -9.75
C LEU A 38 -8.32 6.14 -11.09
N ALA A 39 -8.71 4.89 -11.32
CA ALA A 39 -8.40 4.20 -12.57
C ALA A 39 -9.03 4.86 -13.81
N GLY A 40 -10.19 5.51 -13.64
CA GLY A 40 -10.88 6.25 -14.68
C GLY A 40 -10.44 7.72 -14.83
N PHE A 41 -9.49 8.20 -14.02
CA PHE A 41 -9.15 9.63 -13.95
C PHE A 41 -8.72 10.20 -15.30
N GLY A 42 -7.81 9.53 -16.01
CA GLY A 42 -7.33 9.97 -17.33
C GLY A 42 -8.41 9.95 -18.43
N ARG A 43 -9.51 9.21 -18.25
CA ARG A 43 -10.67 9.30 -19.16
C ARG A 43 -11.52 10.53 -18.89
N LYS A 44 -11.55 10.98 -17.64
CA LYS A 44 -12.32 12.15 -17.20
C LYS A 44 -11.60 13.46 -17.45
N PHE A 45 -10.27 13.46 -17.30
CA PHE A 45 -9.39 14.59 -17.56
C PHE A 45 -8.37 14.15 -18.63
N PRO A 46 -8.72 14.26 -19.93
CA PRO A 46 -7.88 13.75 -21.03
C PRO A 46 -6.50 14.39 -21.11
N ASP A 47 -6.38 15.64 -20.67
CA ASP A 47 -5.13 16.41 -20.67
C ASP A 47 -4.32 16.22 -19.38
N ALA A 48 -4.76 15.34 -18.48
CA ALA A 48 -4.06 15.10 -17.22
C ALA A 48 -2.73 14.36 -17.43
N GLU A 49 -1.68 14.88 -16.82
CA GLU A 49 -0.39 14.19 -16.75
C GLU A 49 -0.43 13.00 -15.78
N ARG A 50 0.09 11.85 -16.21
CA ARG A 50 0.24 10.65 -15.38
C ARG A 50 1.69 10.45 -14.96
N HIS A 51 1.94 10.49 -13.66
CA HIS A 51 3.25 10.26 -13.06
C HIS A 51 3.24 8.98 -12.23
N GLU A 52 4.03 7.97 -12.62
CA GLU A 52 4.13 6.70 -11.90
C GLU A 52 5.30 6.67 -10.93
N LEU A 53 5.01 6.56 -9.63
CA LEU A 53 6.01 6.51 -8.59
C LEU A 53 6.41 5.05 -8.28
N VAL A 54 7.38 4.54 -9.03
CA VAL A 54 7.80 3.12 -8.95
C VAL A 54 8.83 2.84 -7.85
N ARG A 55 9.48 3.88 -7.32
CA ARG A 55 10.57 3.75 -6.34
C ARG A 55 10.02 3.69 -4.92
N ASN A 56 10.27 2.59 -4.22
CA ASN A 56 9.92 2.40 -2.82
C ASN A 56 11.13 2.71 -1.92
N TYR A 57 11.01 3.76 -1.11
CA TYR A 57 12.05 4.20 -0.18
C TYR A 57 11.84 3.69 1.25
N ARG A 58 10.77 2.93 1.51
CA ARG A 58 10.39 2.48 2.86
C ARG A 58 10.88 1.07 3.18
N SER A 59 10.74 0.16 2.22
CA SER A 59 10.83 -1.28 2.45
C SER A 59 12.04 -1.87 1.73
N THR A 60 12.63 -2.91 2.33
CA THR A 60 13.75 -3.66 1.76
C THR A 60 13.35 -4.38 0.47
N PRO A 61 14.31 -4.75 -0.40
CA PRO A 61 14.04 -5.54 -1.60
C PRO A 61 13.22 -6.81 -1.35
N GLN A 62 13.44 -7.51 -0.22
CA GLN A 62 12.73 -8.74 0.15
C GLN A 62 11.24 -8.48 0.42
N ILE A 63 10.93 -7.42 1.17
CA ILE A 63 9.53 -7.03 1.44
C ILE A 63 8.84 -6.57 0.15
N VAL A 64 9.52 -5.77 -0.67
CA VAL A 64 8.97 -5.30 -1.96
C VAL A 64 8.72 -6.47 -2.91
N ALA A 65 9.62 -7.44 -2.99
CA ALA A 65 9.45 -8.64 -3.80
C ALA A 65 8.24 -9.46 -3.35
N ALA A 66 8.07 -9.67 -2.04
CA ALA A 66 6.90 -10.39 -1.51
C ALA A 66 5.59 -9.66 -1.85
N ALA A 67 5.55 -8.33 -1.70
CA ALA A 67 4.39 -7.52 -2.06
C ALA A 67 4.07 -7.61 -3.56
N ASN A 68 5.07 -7.45 -4.44
CA ASN A 68 4.87 -7.58 -5.88
C ASN A 68 4.36 -8.97 -6.28
N ALA A 69 4.83 -10.03 -5.60
CA ALA A 69 4.37 -11.40 -5.84
C ALA A 69 2.89 -11.60 -5.44
N VAL A 70 2.46 -11.05 -4.31
CA VAL A 70 1.05 -11.11 -3.86
C VAL A 70 0.12 -10.40 -4.85
N PHE A 71 0.53 -9.23 -5.34
CA PHE A 71 -0.30 -8.46 -6.27
C PHE A 71 -0.30 -9.00 -7.70
N GLY A 72 0.76 -9.71 -8.11
CA GLY A 72 0.91 -10.35 -9.42
C GLY A 72 0.71 -9.39 -10.63
N PRO A 73 0.79 -9.93 -11.86
CA PRO A 73 0.37 -9.23 -13.06
C PRO A 73 -1.16 -9.32 -13.22
N ARG A 74 -1.95 -8.89 -12.24
CA ARG A 74 -3.39 -8.77 -12.42
C ARG A 74 -3.70 -7.44 -13.12
N GLY A 75 -3.91 -7.53 -14.43
CA GLY A 75 -4.60 -6.53 -15.26
C GLY A 75 -4.03 -5.12 -15.23
N GLY A 76 -2.93 -4.89 -15.97
CA GLY A 76 -2.59 -3.63 -16.67
C GLY A 76 -2.27 -2.36 -15.87
N ASP A 77 -2.86 -2.15 -14.69
CA ASP A 77 -2.93 -0.83 -14.06
C ASP A 77 -2.05 -0.67 -12.81
N GLY A 78 -1.30 -1.71 -12.46
CA GLY A 78 -0.47 -1.73 -11.27
C GLY A 78 1.01 -1.55 -11.55
N VAL A 79 1.62 -0.59 -10.85
CA VAL A 79 3.05 -0.32 -10.91
C VAL A 79 3.85 -1.44 -10.24
N GLN A 80 4.96 -1.84 -10.86
CA GLN A 80 5.96 -2.72 -10.24
C GLN A 80 6.91 -1.91 -9.37
N LEU A 81 6.86 -2.11 -8.05
CA LEU A 81 7.67 -1.36 -7.10
C LEU A 81 9.13 -1.84 -7.11
N ARG A 82 10.06 -0.90 -6.97
CA ARG A 82 11.52 -1.14 -6.89
C ARG A 82 12.05 -0.53 -5.61
N SER A 83 12.61 -1.35 -4.72
CA SER A 83 13.20 -0.86 -3.47
C SER A 83 14.43 0.02 -3.75
N GLN A 84 14.63 1.04 -2.92
CA GLN A 84 15.83 1.89 -2.87
C GLN A 84 16.58 1.71 -1.53
N GLN A 85 16.21 0.71 -0.74
CA GLN A 85 16.87 0.36 0.50
C GLN A 85 17.91 -0.74 0.25
N GLU A 86 18.90 -0.82 1.14
CA GLU A 86 19.82 -1.95 1.16
C GLU A 86 19.06 -3.27 1.47
N PRO A 87 19.55 -4.42 0.96
CA PRO A 87 19.01 -5.72 1.31
C PRO A 87 18.96 -5.92 2.83
N GLY A 88 17.82 -6.39 3.32
CA GLY A 88 17.63 -6.72 4.74
C GLY A 88 17.39 -8.21 4.98
N ASN A 89 16.81 -8.51 6.14
CA ASN A 89 16.41 -9.87 6.47
C ASN A 89 15.32 -10.40 5.52
N PRO A 90 15.30 -11.71 5.23
CA PRO A 90 14.21 -12.32 4.47
C PRO A 90 12.88 -12.22 5.22
N VAL A 91 11.78 -12.19 4.47
CA VAL A 91 10.43 -12.31 5.04
C VAL A 91 10.24 -13.76 5.51
N SER A 92 9.87 -13.94 6.78
CA SER A 92 9.61 -15.25 7.38
C SER A 92 8.10 -15.47 7.60
N TYR A 93 7.67 -16.73 7.55
CA TYR A 93 6.32 -17.16 7.88
C TYR A 93 6.40 -18.33 8.86
N GLN A 94 5.58 -18.29 9.91
CA GLN A 94 5.48 -19.34 10.91
C GLN A 94 4.00 -19.55 11.24
N GLY A 95 3.53 -20.80 11.15
CA GLY A 95 2.18 -21.18 11.59
C GLY A 95 2.17 -21.61 13.06
N TYR A 96 1.05 -21.40 13.72
CA TYR A 96 0.80 -21.77 15.12
C TYR A 96 -0.47 -22.63 15.23
N PRO A 97 -0.57 -23.51 16.23
CA PRO A 97 -1.71 -24.42 16.39
C PRO A 97 -3.01 -23.70 16.80
N ASP A 98 -2.89 -22.57 17.50
CA ASP A 98 -4.02 -21.77 18.01
C ASP A 98 -3.60 -20.31 18.23
N GLU A 99 -4.59 -19.45 18.50
CA GLU A 99 -4.41 -18.01 18.71
C GLU A 99 -3.59 -17.68 19.97
N THR A 100 -3.62 -18.54 20.99
CA THR A 100 -2.88 -18.31 22.24
C THR A 100 -1.38 -18.59 22.03
N ALA A 101 -1.06 -19.63 21.27
CA ALA A 101 0.30 -19.96 20.87
C ALA A 101 0.90 -18.87 19.98
N GLU A 102 0.13 -18.36 19.02
CA GLU A 102 0.55 -17.22 18.18
C GLU A 102 0.82 -15.97 19.02
N ALA A 103 -0.12 -15.59 19.90
CA ALA A 103 0.02 -14.40 20.75
C ALA A 103 1.27 -14.48 21.64
N ASN A 104 1.52 -15.62 22.26
CA ASN A 104 2.71 -15.85 23.09
C ASN A 104 4.00 -15.78 22.27
N ALA A 105 4.01 -16.34 21.06
CA ALA A 105 5.17 -16.30 20.19
C ALA A 105 5.50 -14.87 19.72
N VAL A 106 4.48 -14.11 19.31
CA VAL A 106 4.63 -12.69 18.93
C VAL A 106 5.15 -11.86 20.10
N ALA A 107 4.59 -12.02 21.31
CA ALA A 107 5.05 -11.31 22.50
C ALA A 107 6.53 -11.61 22.83
N ASN A 108 6.95 -12.88 22.69
CA ASN A 108 8.34 -13.29 22.90
C ASN A 108 9.29 -12.69 21.86
N GLU A 109 8.88 -12.62 20.59
CA GLU A 109 9.68 -12.01 19.52
C GLU A 109 9.83 -10.49 19.72
N ILE A 110 8.74 -9.80 20.08
CA ILE A 110 8.77 -8.38 20.43
C ILE A 110 9.77 -8.13 21.58
N ALA A 111 9.73 -8.95 22.63
CA ALA A 111 10.65 -8.85 23.75
C ALA A 111 12.11 -9.14 23.34
N LEU A 112 12.34 -10.08 22.42
CA LEU A 112 13.65 -10.39 21.88
C LEU A 112 14.22 -9.22 21.05
N LEU A 113 13.42 -8.65 20.14
CA LEU A 113 13.80 -7.47 19.36
C LEU A 113 14.13 -6.28 20.27
N HIS A 114 13.33 -6.09 21.33
CA HIS A 114 13.60 -5.03 22.29
C HIS A 114 14.92 -5.22 23.04
N ARG A 115 15.19 -6.44 23.54
CA ARG A 115 16.49 -6.77 24.16
C ARG A 115 17.67 -6.59 23.22
N ARG A 116 17.46 -6.73 21.90
CA ARG A 116 18.46 -6.47 20.85
C ARG A 116 18.62 -4.98 20.51
N GLY A 117 17.86 -4.10 21.15
CA GLY A 117 17.99 -2.65 21.03
C GLY A 117 16.90 -1.96 20.21
N THR A 118 15.93 -2.69 19.64
CA THR A 118 14.82 -2.07 18.91
C THR A 118 13.83 -1.41 19.87
N PRO A 119 13.57 -0.10 19.78
CA PRO A 119 12.55 0.56 20.61
C PRO A 119 11.16 -0.01 20.31
N TYR A 120 10.31 -0.19 21.33
CA TYR A 120 8.94 -0.72 21.15
C TYR A 120 8.13 0.04 20.09
N LYS A 121 8.27 1.37 20.01
CA LYS A 121 7.60 2.21 19.01
C LYS A 121 7.98 1.94 17.54
N GLN A 122 9.00 1.12 17.31
CA GLN A 122 9.45 0.70 15.97
C GLN A 122 9.03 -0.74 15.63
N ILE A 123 8.24 -1.39 16.50
CA ILE A 123 7.72 -2.75 16.29
C ILE A 123 6.20 -2.63 16.15
N ALA A 124 5.65 -3.16 15.07
CA ALA A 124 4.23 -3.16 14.75
C ALA A 124 3.86 -4.43 13.97
#